data_AF-A0A7Z9IUN1-F1
#
_entry.id   AF-A0A7Z9IUN1-F1
#
_cell.length_a   1.000
_cell.length_b   1.000
_cell.length_c   1.000
_cell.angle_alpha   90.00
_cell.angle_beta   90.00
_cell.angle_gamma   90.00
#
_symmetry.space_group_name_H-M   'P 1'
#
loop_
_entity.id
_entity.type
_entity.pdbx_description
1 polymer ?
#
loop_
_entity_poly.entity_id
_entity_poly.type
_entity_poly.pdbx_seq_one_letter_code
_entity_poly.pdbx_strand_id
1 'polypeptide(L)'
;MSNAIVRKHANAREAPIKDRGFIGWVRSNLFSTWYHSIITVLLFWVVGNIVFFLFEWGVLNAVWVGESAKACPNLESACWAFITDRWRLIVYGLVPKQLHR
;
A
#
# COMPACT_ATOMS: atom_id res chain seq x y z
N MET A 1 -40.62 -44.55 6.62
CA MET A 1 -40.69 -43.10 6.89
C MET A 1 -39.30 -42.50 6.69
N SER A 2 -39.03 -41.91 5.53
CA SER A 2 -37.80 -41.12 5.33
C SER A 2 -38.13 -40.01 4.34
N ASN A 3 -38.24 -38.77 4.83
CA ASN A 3 -38.53 -37.59 4.02
C ASN A 3 -37.23 -37.03 3.48
N ALA A 4 -36.92 -37.33 2.22
CA ALA A 4 -35.82 -36.69 1.51
C ALA A 4 -36.26 -35.30 1.03
N ILE A 5 -35.78 -34.24 1.69
CA ILE A 5 -35.95 -32.86 1.25
C ILE A 5 -34.99 -32.61 0.08
N VAL A 6 -35.51 -32.66 -1.14
CA VAL A 6 -34.76 -32.28 -2.35
C VAL A 6 -34.54 -30.76 -2.33
N ARG A 7 -33.34 -30.30 -1.99
CA ARG A 7 -32.94 -28.90 -2.16
C ARG A 7 -32.81 -28.60 -3.65
N LYS A 8 -33.74 -27.80 -4.19
CA LYS A 8 -33.66 -27.27 -5.55
C LYS A 8 -32.48 -26.30 -5.58
N HIS A 9 -31.32 -26.75 -6.06
CA HIS A 9 -30.18 -25.87 -6.28
C HIS A 9 -30.62 -24.81 -7.30
N ALA A 10 -30.75 -23.56 -6.84
CA ALA A 10 -31.03 -22.44 -7.72
C ALA A 10 -29.93 -22.41 -8.78
N ASN A 11 -30.31 -22.54 -10.06
CA ASN A 11 -29.38 -22.40 -11.18
C ASN A 11 -28.53 -21.16 -10.92
N ALA A 12 -27.21 -21.31 -10.96
CA ALA A 12 -26.28 -20.20 -10.86
C ALA A 12 -26.60 -19.24 -12.01
N ARG A 13 -27.40 -18.20 -11.73
CA ARG A 13 -27.63 -17.12 -12.68
C ARG A 13 -26.26 -16.53 -12.94
N GLU A 14 -25.79 -16.64 -14.18
CA GLU A 14 -24.54 -16.01 -14.54
C GLU A 14 -24.61 -14.52 -14.16
N ALA A 15 -23.55 -14.01 -13.54
CA ALA A 15 -23.51 -12.61 -13.14
C ALA A 15 -23.82 -11.73 -14.36
N PRO A 16 -24.65 -10.68 -14.20
CA PRO A 16 -25.02 -9.79 -15.28
C PRO A 16 -23.74 -9.25 -15.95
N ILE A 17 -23.77 -9.10 -17.26
CA ILE A 17 -22.59 -8.77 -18.09
C ILE A 17 -21.89 -7.47 -17.59
N LYS A 18 -22.64 -6.58 -16.93
CA LYS A 18 -22.14 -5.35 -16.29
C LYS A 18 -21.15 -5.59 -15.15
N ASP A 19 -21.21 -6.74 -14.49
CA ASP A 19 -20.31 -7.12 -13.38
C ASP A 19 -19.15 -8.00 -13.84
N ARG A 20 -19.06 -8.30 -15.15
CA ARG A 20 -17.96 -9.11 -15.69
C ARG A 20 -16.76 -8.22 -16.00
N GLY A 21 -15.68 -8.38 -15.23
CA GLY A 21 -14.37 -7.76 -15.47
C GLY A 21 -13.99 -6.64 -14.50
N PHE A 22 -12.72 -6.22 -14.56
CA PHE A 22 -12.13 -5.24 -13.63
C PHE A 22 -12.90 -3.91 -13.59
N ILE A 23 -13.28 -3.37 -14.77
CA ILE A 23 -14.03 -2.13 -14.87
C ILE A 23 -15.43 -2.25 -14.25
N GLY A 24 -16.12 -3.39 -14.48
CA GLY A 24 -17.43 -3.67 -13.89
C GLY A 24 -17.37 -3.74 -12.36
N TRP A 25 -16.34 -4.39 -11.82
CA TRP A 25 -16.09 -4.48 -10.38
C TRP A 25 -15.78 -3.13 -9.73
N VAL A 26 -14.91 -2.30 -10.35
CA VAL A 26 -14.60 -0.97 -9.81
C VAL A 26 -15.88 -0.11 -9.76
N ARG A 27 -16.70 -0.14 -10.81
CA ARG A 27 -17.94 0.62 -10.84
C ARG A 27 -18.96 0.11 -9.82
N SER A 28 -19.11 -1.21 -9.69
CA SER A 28 -20.10 -1.81 -8.78
C SER A 28 -19.69 -1.75 -7.30
N ASN A 29 -18.40 -1.59 -6.98
CA ASN A 29 -17.91 -1.62 -5.61
C ASN A 29 -17.42 -0.26 -5.08
N LEU A 30 -16.74 0.56 -5.90
CA LEU A 30 -16.22 1.88 -5.47
C LEU A 30 -17.22 3.02 -5.76
N PHE A 31 -17.99 2.90 -6.85
CA PHE A 31 -18.88 3.97 -7.34
C PHE A 31 -20.35 3.53 -7.40
N SER A 32 -20.74 2.60 -6.52
CA SER A 32 -22.11 2.03 -6.48
C SER A 32 -23.19 3.05 -6.16
N THR A 33 -22.88 4.03 -5.31
CA THR A 33 -23.79 5.07 -4.83
C THR A 33 -23.08 6.43 -4.83
N TRP A 34 -23.84 7.53 -4.87
CA TRP A 34 -23.29 8.89 -4.82
C TRP A 34 -22.41 9.14 -3.57
N TYR A 35 -22.80 8.60 -2.41
CA TYR A 35 -22.02 8.70 -1.17
C TYR A 35 -20.68 7.95 -1.26
N HIS A 36 -20.68 6.72 -1.79
CA HIS A 36 -19.44 5.96 -2.01
C HIS A 36 -18.51 6.63 -3.01
N SER A 37 -19.07 7.31 -4.02
CA SER A 37 -18.30 8.08 -4.99
C SER A 37 -17.56 9.24 -4.32
N ILE A 38 -18.24 9.99 -3.44
CA ILE A 38 -17.62 11.10 -2.69
C ILE A 38 -16.50 10.58 -1.77
N ILE A 39 -16.75 9.53 -1.01
CA ILE A 39 -15.73 8.94 -0.13
C ILE A 39 -14.53 8.46 -0.94
N THR A 40 -14.78 7.77 -2.06
CA THR A 40 -13.71 7.25 -2.91
C THR A 40 -12.84 8.38 -3.45
N VAL A 41 -13.44 9.45 -3.96
CA VAL A 41 -12.70 10.64 -4.43
C VAL A 41 -11.91 11.29 -3.29
N LEU A 42 -12.51 11.42 -2.10
CA LEU A 42 -11.83 11.97 -0.93
C LEU A 42 -10.63 11.12 -0.52
N LEU A 43 -10.77 9.79 -0.50
CA LEU A 43 -9.68 8.87 -0.21
C LEU A 43 -8.55 8.99 -1.23
N PHE A 44 -8.86 9.02 -2.52
CA PHE A 44 -7.85 9.24 -3.56
C PHE A 44 -7.15 10.58 -3.39
N TRP A 45 -7.87 11.64 -3.03
CA TRP A 45 -7.28 12.94 -2.77
C TRP A 45 -6.32 12.90 -1.57
N VAL A 46 -6.73 12.31 -0.45
CA VAL A 46 -5.86 12.17 0.75
C VAL A 46 -4.63 11.33 0.43
N VAL A 47 -4.82 10.16 -0.20
CA VAL A 47 -3.71 9.28 -0.59
C VAL A 47 -2.77 10.00 -1.56
N GLY A 48 -3.33 10.74 -2.53
CA GLY A 48 -2.55 11.54 -3.47
C GLY A 48 -1.65 12.57 -2.78
N ASN A 49 -2.17 13.28 -1.77
CA ASN A 49 -1.38 14.23 -0.99
C ASN A 49 -0.27 13.55 -0.19
N ILE A 50 -0.56 12.41 0.45
CA ILE A 50 0.44 11.65 1.21
C ILE A 50 1.55 11.16 0.28
N VAL A 51 1.18 10.58 -0.87
CA VAL A 51 2.14 10.08 -1.86
C VAL A 51 2.99 11.23 -2.40
N PHE A 52 2.40 12.38 -2.70
CA PHE A 52 3.13 13.56 -3.16
C PHE A 52 4.14 14.04 -2.11
N PHE A 53 3.71 14.18 -0.85
CA PHE A 53 4.59 14.56 0.26
C PHE A 53 5.76 13.57 0.44
N LEU A 54 5.48 12.27 0.44
CA LEU A 54 6.52 11.24 0.55
C LEU A 54 7.47 11.25 -0.64
N PHE A 55 6.97 11.56 -1.84
CA PHE A 55 7.79 11.65 -3.03
C PHE A 55 8.71 12.88 -3.00
N GLU A 56 8.21 14.05 -2.62
CA GLU A 56 9.05 15.24 -2.45
C GLU A 56 10.11 15.03 -1.38
N TRP A 57 9.72 14.47 -0.23
CA TRP A 57 10.62 14.20 0.89
C TRP A 57 11.68 13.13 0.58
N GLY A 58 11.23 12.02 -0.03
CA GLY A 58 11.99 10.80 -0.22
C GLY A 58 12.78 10.73 -1.52
N VAL A 59 12.41 11.51 -2.53
CA VAL A 59 13.03 11.44 -3.86
C VAL A 59 13.60 12.78 -4.28
N LEU A 60 12.80 13.85 -4.26
CA LEU A 60 13.21 15.16 -4.78
C LEU A 60 14.22 15.85 -3.87
N ASN A 61 13.91 15.95 -2.57
CA ASN A 61 14.74 16.64 -1.58
C ASN A 61 15.74 15.70 -0.88
N ALA A 62 15.85 14.46 -1.32
CA ALA A 62 16.64 13.44 -0.65
C ALA A 62 18.15 13.56 -0.91
N VAL A 63 18.94 13.18 0.09
CA VAL A 63 20.41 13.12 -0.02
C VAL A 63 20.81 11.71 -0.48
N TRP A 64 21.20 11.62 -1.75
CA TRP A 64 21.51 10.34 -2.39
C TRP A 64 22.93 9.84 -2.15
N VAL A 65 23.91 10.74 -2.05
CA VAL A 65 25.34 10.40 -1.95
C VAL A 65 25.95 11.07 -0.73
N GLY A 66 26.73 10.31 0.05
CA GLY A 66 27.43 10.82 1.22
C GLY A 66 28.22 9.71 1.91
N GLU A 67 29.33 10.05 2.55
CA GLU A 67 30.22 9.06 3.21
C GLU A 67 29.70 8.59 4.58
N SER A 68 28.77 9.32 5.20
CA SER A 68 28.19 8.94 6.49
C SER A 68 26.90 9.71 6.78
N ALA A 69 26.21 9.37 7.88
CA ALA A 69 25.04 10.10 8.38
C ALA A 69 25.25 11.63 8.54
N LYS A 70 26.51 12.06 8.72
CA LYS A 70 26.89 13.47 8.84
C LYS A 70 26.82 14.24 7.52
N ALA A 71 26.75 13.53 6.39
CA ALA A 71 26.63 14.13 5.07
C ALA A 71 25.21 14.64 4.76
N CYS A 72 24.23 14.39 5.64
CA CYS A 72 22.86 14.86 5.49
C CYS A 72 22.70 16.20 6.24
N PRO A 73 22.67 17.35 5.52
CA PRO A 73 22.75 18.68 6.13
C PRO A 73 21.49 19.05 6.91
N ASN A 74 20.33 18.51 6.51
CA ASN A 74 19.03 18.81 7.12
C ASN A 74 18.31 17.51 7.48
N LEU A 75 17.66 17.49 8.64
CA LEU A 75 16.83 16.37 9.13
C LEU A 75 15.44 16.33 8.45
N GLU A 76 15.12 17.33 7.65
CA GLU A 76 13.82 17.50 7.01
C GLU A 76 13.66 16.65 5.74
N SER A 77 14.70 16.00 5.24
CA SER A 77 14.65 15.18 4.02
C SER A 77 15.20 13.76 4.22
N ALA A 78 14.87 12.85 3.30
CA ALA A 78 15.36 11.48 3.38
C ALA A 78 16.87 11.40 3.12
N CYS A 79 17.58 10.69 3.99
CA CYS A 79 19.02 10.48 3.92
C CYS A 79 19.33 9.07 3.41
N TRP A 80 19.36 8.88 2.09
CA TRP A 80 19.65 7.57 1.49
C TRP A 80 21.09 7.12 1.73
N ALA A 81 22.04 8.05 1.80
CA ALA A 81 23.44 7.76 2.14
C ALA A 81 23.60 6.99 3.47
N PHE A 82 22.76 7.31 4.47
CA PHE A 82 22.75 6.57 5.73
C PHE A 82 22.16 5.16 5.59
N ILE A 83 21.07 5.05 4.84
CA ILE A 83 20.39 3.77 4.62
C ILE A 83 21.31 2.81 3.87
N THR A 84 22.02 3.28 2.84
CA THR A 84 22.96 2.45 2.07
C THR A 84 24.21 2.08 2.85
N ASP A 85 24.73 2.95 3.73
CA ASP A 85 25.84 2.62 4.63
C ASP A 85 25.45 1.54 5.66
N ARG A 86 24.22 1.61 6.18
CA ARG A 86 23.78 0.78 7.33
C ARG A 86 22.69 -0.23 7.03
N TRP A 87 22.42 -0.53 5.75
CA TRP A 87 21.29 -1.39 5.35
C TRP A 87 21.33 -2.77 6.03
N ARG A 88 22.53 -3.37 6.18
CA ARG A 88 22.70 -4.67 6.85
C ARG A 88 22.22 -4.62 8.30
N LEU A 89 22.49 -3.51 8.99
CA LEU A 89 22.06 -3.33 10.37
C LEU A 89 20.54 -3.14 10.45
N ILE A 90 19.93 -2.46 9.49
CA ILE A 90 18.47 -2.25 9.42
C ILE A 90 17.75 -3.58 9.19
N VAL A 91 18.27 -4.43 8.30
CA VAL A 91 17.65 -5.72 7.94
C VAL A 91 17.89 -6.79 9.01
N TYR A 92 19.11 -6.93 9.52
CA TYR A 92 19.48 -8.02 10.43
C TYR A 92 19.43 -7.63 11.91
N GLY A 93 19.34 -6.33 12.22
CA GLY A 93 19.38 -5.83 13.59
C GLY A 93 20.78 -5.82 14.21
N LEU A 94 20.88 -5.26 15.42
CA LEU A 94 22.12 -5.25 16.19
C LEU A 94 22.42 -6.65 16.72
N VAL A 95 23.61 -7.19 16.42
CA VAL A 95 24.09 -8.43 17.04
C VAL A 95 24.52 -8.12 18.49
N PRO A 96 24.04 -8.88 19.49
CA PRO A 96 24.45 -8.70 20.87
C PRO A 96 25.96 -9.01 21.06
N LYS A 97 26.64 -8.16 21.84
CA LYS A 97 28.11 -8.23 22.04
C LYS A 97 28.61 -9.60 22.52
N GLN A 98 27.79 -10.28 23.33
CA GLN A 98 28.07 -11.62 23.87
C GLN A 98 28.19 -12.75 22.83
N LEU A 99 27.83 -12.54 21.56
CA LEU A 99 27.94 -13.55 20.51
C LEU A 99 29.21 -13.41 19.63
N HIS A 100 30.02 -12.36 19.83
CA HIS A 100 31.28 -12.14 19.11
C HIS A 100 32.48 -12.82 19.82
N ARG A 101 32.41 -14.14 20.03
CA ARG A 101 33.53 -14.91 20.58
C ARG A 101 34.48 -15.37 19.48
#